data_AF-A0A2N0NR82-F1
#
_entry.id   AF-A0A2N0NR82-F1
#
_cell.length_a   1.000
_cell.length_b   1.000
_cell.length_c   1.000
_cell.angle_alpha   90.00
_cell.angle_beta   90.00
_cell.angle_gamma   90.00
#
_symmetry.space_group_name_H-M   'P 1'
#
loop_
_entity.id
_entity.type
_entity.pdbx_description
1 polymer ?
#
loop_
_entity_poly.entity_id
_entity_poly.type
_entity_poly.pdbx_seq_one_letter_code
_entity_poly.pdbx_strand_id
1 'polypeptide(L)'
;MSSLSKSTKLNASSKLIDSFKTNSLLVQKIGLKDLQTHQSDWTSLENIAAFLWCFAKLSTEMCASTYPTISAIYPMYNLLMGHAEKKMNKDKTPNNIALAANAAWNKLYEYYNKASKETHYIATILDPR
;
A
#
# COMPACT_ATOMS: atom_id res chain seq x y z
N MET A 1 -21.45 10.18 -12.82
CA MET A 1 -21.58 8.83 -12.23
C MET A 1 -20.26 8.05 -12.07
N SER A 2 -19.06 8.64 -12.23
CA SER A 2 -17.79 7.87 -12.19
C SER A 2 -16.93 8.03 -10.92
N SER A 3 -17.25 8.97 -10.02
CA SER A 3 -16.44 9.23 -8.80
C SER A 3 -16.75 8.28 -7.63
N LEU A 4 -17.98 7.76 -7.53
CA LEU A 4 -18.38 6.87 -6.42
C LEU A 4 -17.66 5.51 -6.46
N SER A 5 -17.42 4.94 -7.65
CA SER A 5 -16.84 3.59 -7.81
C SER A 5 -15.36 3.49 -7.42
N LYS A 6 -14.59 4.58 -7.54
CA LYS A 6 -13.17 4.62 -7.19
C LYS A 6 -12.94 4.72 -5.68
N SER A 7 -13.78 5.48 -4.97
CA SER A 7 -13.73 5.63 -3.52
C SER A 7 -13.95 4.28 -2.79
N THR A 8 -14.84 3.44 -3.32
CA THR A 8 -15.14 2.13 -2.74
C THR A 8 -13.93 1.16 -2.76
N LYS A 9 -13.06 1.25 -3.77
CA LYS A 9 -11.89 0.36 -3.91
C LYS A 9 -10.72 0.75 -3.00
N LEU A 10 -10.48 2.04 -2.77
CA LEU A 10 -9.46 2.54 -1.82
C LEU A 10 -9.86 2.29 -0.37
N ASN A 11 -11.14 2.47 -0.04
CA ASN A 11 -11.74 2.11 1.26
C ASN A 11 -11.60 0.59 1.54
N ALA A 12 -11.68 -0.24 0.51
CA ALA A 12 -11.50 -1.69 0.67
C ALA A 12 -10.07 -2.06 1.14
N SER A 13 -9.02 -1.35 0.71
CA SER A 13 -7.66 -1.62 1.16
C SER A 13 -7.44 -1.23 2.62
N SER A 14 -7.90 -0.05 3.06
CA SER A 14 -7.79 0.33 4.47
C SER A 14 -8.62 -0.60 5.35
N LYS A 15 -9.86 -0.92 4.94
CA LYS A 15 -10.69 -1.93 5.63
C LYS A 15 -10.07 -3.31 5.64
N LEU A 16 -9.39 -3.73 4.59
CA LEU A 16 -8.66 -4.99 4.56
C LEU A 16 -7.49 -4.97 5.54
N ILE A 17 -6.75 -3.87 5.66
CA ILE A 17 -5.63 -3.75 6.60
C ILE A 17 -6.12 -3.63 8.04
N ASP A 18 -7.18 -2.87 8.28
CA ASP A 18 -7.81 -2.75 9.59
C ASP A 18 -8.43 -4.10 9.98
N SER A 19 -9.14 -4.76 9.07
CA SER A 19 -9.61 -6.13 9.28
C SER A 19 -8.45 -7.11 9.45
N PHE A 20 -7.31 -6.93 8.79
CA PHE A 20 -6.12 -7.76 8.98
C PHE A 20 -5.45 -7.51 10.33
N LYS A 21 -5.46 -6.28 10.86
CA LYS A 21 -4.96 -5.94 12.20
C LYS A 21 -5.89 -6.41 13.30
N THR A 22 -7.18 -6.13 13.17
CA THR A 22 -8.22 -6.60 14.09
C THR A 22 -8.28 -8.12 14.08
N ASN A 23 -8.21 -8.74 12.89
CA ASN A 23 -8.07 -10.19 12.79
C ASN A 23 -6.73 -10.64 13.34
N SER A 24 -5.58 -10.02 13.07
CA SER A 24 -4.28 -10.41 13.64
C SER A 24 -4.29 -10.42 15.18
N LEU A 25 -4.95 -9.44 15.81
CA LEU A 25 -5.19 -9.42 17.26
C LEU A 25 -6.18 -10.51 17.71
N LEU A 26 -7.23 -10.78 16.92
CA LEU A 26 -8.15 -11.90 17.16
C LEU A 26 -7.54 -13.27 16.81
N VAL A 27 -6.52 -13.34 15.95
CA VAL A 27 -5.79 -14.52 15.48
C VAL A 27 -4.78 -14.96 16.54
N GLN A 28 -4.18 -13.99 17.23
CA GLN A 28 -3.42 -14.24 18.47
C GLN A 28 -4.32 -14.66 19.64
N LYS A 29 -5.58 -14.18 19.68
CA LYS A 29 -6.50 -14.36 20.82
C LYS A 29 -7.47 -15.54 20.68
N ILE A 30 -7.83 -15.92 19.46
CA ILE A 30 -8.66 -17.07 19.08
C ILE A 30 -7.71 -18.01 18.34
N GLY A 31 -7.44 -19.17 18.93
CA GLY A 31 -6.39 -20.10 18.54
C GLY A 31 -6.35 -20.45 17.06
N LEU A 32 -5.65 -19.66 16.26
CA LEU A 32 -5.21 -20.04 14.92
C LEU A 32 -4.05 -21.04 14.95
N LYS A 33 -3.59 -21.41 16.17
CA LYS A 33 -2.79 -22.62 16.41
C LYS A 33 -3.52 -23.90 16.01
N ASP A 34 -4.86 -23.90 15.93
CA ASP A 34 -5.64 -25.09 15.60
C ASP A 34 -5.76 -25.33 14.08
N LEU A 35 -5.42 -24.34 13.26
CA LEU A 35 -5.15 -24.55 11.84
C LEU A 35 -3.68 -24.96 11.75
N GLN A 36 -3.42 -26.24 11.42
CA GLN A 36 -2.09 -26.83 11.17
C GLN A 36 -1.31 -26.06 10.09
N THR A 37 -0.88 -24.86 10.44
CA THR A 37 -0.14 -23.92 9.60
C THR A 37 1.26 -23.92 10.15
N HIS A 38 2.23 -24.20 9.28
CA HIS A 38 3.60 -24.35 9.71
C HIS A 38 4.13 -22.98 10.16
N GLN A 39 5.05 -22.92 11.12
CA GLN A 39 5.59 -21.65 11.62
C GLN A 39 6.16 -20.75 10.49
N SER A 40 6.63 -21.37 9.41
CA SER A 40 7.09 -20.70 8.19
C SER A 40 6.00 -19.90 7.45
N ASP A 41 4.75 -20.33 7.54
CA ASP A 41 3.62 -19.68 6.87
C ASP A 41 3.29 -18.36 7.59
N TRP A 42 3.32 -18.39 8.92
CA TRP A 42 3.17 -17.19 9.77
C TRP A 42 4.27 -16.18 9.52
N THR A 43 5.53 -16.62 9.46
CA THR A 43 6.65 -15.74 9.14
C THR A 43 6.51 -15.14 7.72
N SER A 44 6.03 -15.92 6.76
CA SER A 44 5.77 -15.40 5.41
C SER A 44 4.66 -14.35 5.41
N LEU A 45 3.59 -14.58 6.18
CA LEU A 45 2.47 -13.64 6.33
C LEU A 45 2.90 -12.34 6.99
N GLU A 46 3.71 -12.40 8.05
CA GLU A 46 4.28 -11.24 8.73
C GLU A 46 5.15 -10.41 7.78
N ASN A 47 5.98 -11.06 6.95
CA ASN A 47 6.79 -10.39 5.94
C ASN A 47 5.94 -9.68 4.88
N ILE A 48 4.82 -10.29 4.45
CA ILE A 48 3.88 -9.67 3.51
C ILE A 48 3.19 -8.47 4.17
N ALA A 49 2.70 -8.62 5.41
CA ALA A 49 2.06 -7.55 6.15
C ALA A 49 3.01 -6.36 6.36
N ALA A 50 4.27 -6.64 6.72
CA ALA A 50 5.30 -5.62 6.86
C ALA A 50 5.60 -4.90 5.54
N PHE A 51 5.62 -5.62 4.41
CA PHE A 51 5.76 -5.01 3.09
C PHE A 51 4.59 -4.08 2.74
N LEU A 52 3.36 -4.53 2.99
CA LEU A 52 2.14 -3.78 2.68
C LEU A 52 1.86 -2.60 3.61
N TRP A 53 2.49 -2.57 4.79
CA TRP A 53 2.29 -1.53 5.79
C TRP A 53 2.56 -0.11 5.26
N CYS A 54 3.58 0.08 4.41
CA CYS A 54 3.89 1.39 3.83
C CYS A 54 2.74 1.91 2.96
N PHE A 55 2.14 1.03 2.16
CA PHE A 55 0.98 1.34 1.33
C PHE A 55 -0.24 1.69 2.17
N ALA A 56 -0.48 0.88 3.21
CA ALA A 56 -1.57 1.10 4.17
C ALA A 56 -1.50 2.50 4.76
N LYS A 57 -0.36 2.82 5.38
CA LYS A 57 -0.14 4.07 6.10
C LYS A 57 -0.38 5.28 5.20
N LEU A 58 0.26 5.31 4.03
CA LEU A 58 0.11 6.42 3.08
C LEU A 58 -1.32 6.56 2.56
N SER A 59 -1.98 5.44 2.25
CA SER A 59 -3.37 5.47 1.79
C SER A 59 -4.31 6.04 2.86
N THR A 60 -4.09 5.68 4.13
CA THR A 60 -4.87 6.20 5.26
C THR A 60 -4.64 7.69 5.45
N GLU A 61 -3.38 8.16 5.42
CA GLU A 61 -3.06 9.59 5.54
C GLU A 61 -3.69 10.42 4.42
N MET A 62 -3.63 9.94 3.17
CA MET A 62 -4.27 10.63 2.05
C MET A 62 -5.80 10.61 2.14
N CYS A 63 -6.40 9.50 2.56
CA CYS A 63 -7.86 9.42 2.71
C CYS A 63 -8.37 10.27 3.88
N ALA A 64 -7.56 10.47 4.92
CA ALA A 64 -7.90 11.29 6.08
C ALA A 64 -7.68 12.79 5.84
N SER A 65 -7.04 13.19 4.74
CA SER A 65 -6.75 14.59 4.46
C SER A 65 -8.02 15.39 4.19
N THR A 66 -8.17 16.52 4.89
CA THR A 66 -9.22 17.51 4.64
C THR A 66 -8.90 18.43 3.46
N TYR A 67 -7.65 18.38 2.96
CA TYR A 67 -7.18 19.19 1.84
C TYR A 67 -7.12 18.35 0.56
N PRO A 68 -7.19 18.99 -0.63
CA PRO A 68 -6.89 18.31 -1.89
C PRO A 68 -5.53 17.60 -1.81
N THR A 69 -5.51 16.32 -2.19
CA THR A 69 -4.30 15.48 -2.10
C THR A 69 -3.55 15.37 -3.43
N ILE A 70 -4.02 16.06 -4.46
CA ILE A 70 -3.49 15.96 -5.83
C ILE A 70 -2.04 16.48 -5.95
N SER A 71 -1.66 17.45 -5.15
CA SER A 71 -0.28 17.94 -4.97
C SER A 71 0.65 16.92 -4.30
N ALA A 72 0.11 15.94 -3.58
CA ALA A 72 0.87 14.90 -2.89
C ALA A 72 1.01 13.61 -3.72
N ILE A 73 0.35 13.51 -4.88
CA ILE A 73 0.29 12.26 -5.68
C ILE A 73 1.68 11.82 -6.19
N TYR A 74 2.46 12.72 -6.78
CA TYR A 74 3.81 12.37 -7.27
C TYR A 74 4.78 12.02 -6.13
N PRO A 75 4.84 12.80 -5.03
CA PRO A 75 5.58 12.40 -3.83
C PRO A 75 5.17 11.02 -3.31
N MET A 76 3.87 10.72 -3.24
CA MET A 76 3.37 9.40 -2.81
C MET A 76 3.90 8.29 -3.73
N TYR A 77 3.77 8.43 -5.05
CA TYR A 77 4.25 7.41 -5.97
C TYR A 77 5.76 7.19 -5.85
N ASN A 78 6.56 8.27 -5.78
CA ASN A 78 8.01 8.16 -5.63
C ASN A 78 8.38 7.40 -4.35
N LEU A 79 7.68 7.66 -3.24
CA LEU A 79 7.92 6.97 -1.97
C LEU A 79 7.58 5.48 -2.07
N LEU A 80 6.41 5.13 -2.60
CA LEU A 80 5.97 3.74 -2.74
C LEU A 80 6.83 2.95 -3.74
N MET A 81 7.22 3.58 -4.84
CA MET A 81 8.14 2.98 -5.82
C MET A 81 9.51 2.73 -5.19
N GLY A 82 10.08 3.70 -4.48
CA GLY A 82 11.34 3.52 -3.76
C GLY A 82 11.26 2.45 -2.67
N HIS A 83 10.13 2.30 -1.99
CA HIS A 83 9.88 1.19 -1.06
C HIS A 83 9.87 -0.17 -1.77
N ALA A 84 9.22 -0.27 -2.93
CA ALA A 84 9.20 -1.48 -3.74
C ALA A 84 10.59 -1.83 -4.28
N GLU A 85 11.34 -0.86 -4.84
CA GLU A 85 12.70 -1.07 -5.37
C GLU A 85 13.64 -1.69 -4.35
N LYS A 86 13.60 -1.19 -3.10
CA LYS A 86 14.41 -1.74 -1.99
C LYS A 86 14.14 -3.22 -1.72
N LYS A 87 12.95 -3.71 -2.06
CA LYS A 87 12.50 -5.09 -1.84
C LYS A 87 12.56 -5.96 -3.09
N MET A 88 12.88 -5.40 -4.26
CA MET A 88 13.06 -6.16 -5.50
C MET A 88 14.38 -6.94 -5.54
N ASN A 89 15.38 -6.54 -4.74
CA ASN A 89 16.65 -7.24 -4.69
C ASN A 89 16.50 -8.61 -4.01
N LYS A 90 16.65 -9.68 -4.80
CA LYS A 90 16.47 -11.08 -4.42
C LYS A 90 17.54 -11.57 -3.44
N ASP A 91 18.72 -10.96 -3.40
CA ASP A 91 19.82 -11.41 -2.53
C ASP A 91 19.56 -11.09 -1.05
N LYS A 92 18.61 -10.18 -0.77
CA LYS A 92 18.29 -9.70 0.58
C LYS A 92 16.83 -9.90 0.98
N THR A 93 16.00 -10.43 0.08
CA THR A 93 14.54 -10.42 0.23
C THR A 93 13.97 -11.78 -0.15
N PRO A 94 13.04 -12.34 0.65
CA PRO A 94 12.33 -13.56 0.28
C PRO A 94 11.74 -13.48 -1.13
N ASN A 95 11.82 -14.57 -1.90
CA ASN A 95 11.47 -14.59 -3.32
C ASN A 95 10.02 -14.13 -3.59
N ASN A 96 9.08 -14.52 -2.73
CA ASN A 96 7.69 -14.09 -2.80
C ASN A 96 7.54 -12.56 -2.65
N ILE A 97 8.28 -11.95 -1.72
CA ILE A 97 8.28 -10.50 -1.51
C ILE A 97 8.96 -9.78 -2.67
N ALA A 98 10.04 -10.33 -3.22
CA ALA A 98 10.70 -9.74 -4.40
C ALA A 98 9.79 -9.73 -5.63
N LEU A 99 9.04 -10.81 -5.87
CA LEU A 99 8.04 -10.88 -6.93
C LEU A 99 6.90 -9.88 -6.71
N ALA A 100 6.37 -9.80 -5.48
CA ALA A 100 5.33 -8.84 -5.12
C ALA A 100 5.82 -7.39 -5.27
N ALA A 101 7.06 -7.10 -4.89
CA ALA A 101 7.67 -5.79 -5.02
C ALA A 101 7.83 -5.40 -6.49
N ASN A 102 8.29 -6.31 -7.36
CA ASN A 102 8.37 -6.06 -8.80
C ASN A 102 6.99 -5.79 -9.42
N ALA A 103 5.97 -6.59 -9.06
CA ALA A 103 4.60 -6.37 -9.52
C ALA A 103 4.04 -5.01 -9.04
N ALA A 104 4.28 -4.67 -7.78
CA ALA A 104 3.86 -3.39 -7.19
C ALA A 104 4.53 -2.20 -7.90
N TRP A 105 5.86 -2.27 -8.10
CA TRP A 105 6.61 -1.22 -8.78
C TRP A 105 6.08 -0.97 -10.20
N ASN A 106 5.91 -2.03 -10.99
CA ASN A 106 5.37 -1.92 -12.35
C ASN A 106 3.99 -1.27 -12.38
N LYS A 107 3.13 -1.63 -11.41
CA LYS A 107 1.79 -1.05 -11.31
C LYS A 107 1.81 0.42 -10.90
N LEU A 108 2.68 0.78 -9.96
CA LEU A 108 2.87 2.17 -9.54
C LEU A 108 3.42 3.01 -10.69
N TYR A 109 4.40 2.51 -11.43
CA TYR A 109 4.97 3.18 -12.59
C TYR A 109 3.94 3.41 -13.70
N GLU A 110 3.08 2.41 -13.96
CA GLU A 110 1.96 2.55 -14.89
C GLU A 110 1.04 3.71 -14.49
N TYR A 111 0.69 3.81 -13.20
CA TYR A 111 -0.18 4.88 -12.71
C TYR A 111 0.50 6.24 -12.64
N TYR A 112 1.79 6.27 -12.29
CA TYR A 112 2.61 7.48 -12.32
C TYR A 112 2.59 8.12 -13.70
N ASN A 113 2.74 7.32 -14.76
CA ASN A 113 2.74 7.81 -16.14
C ASN A 113 1.34 8.21 -16.64
N LYS A 114 0.27 7.72 -16.01
CA LYS A 114 -1.12 8.12 -16.31
C LYS A 114 -1.56 9.38 -15.57
N ALA A 115 -0.85 9.79 -14.52
CA ALA A 115 -1.16 11.02 -13.82
C ALA A 115 -0.90 12.22 -14.75
N SER A 116 -1.85 13.16 -14.83
CA SER A 116 -1.65 14.41 -15.59
C SER A 116 -0.63 15.27 -14.88
N LYS A 117 0.48 15.55 -15.57
CA LYS A 117 1.55 16.42 -15.06
C LYS A 117 1.03 17.84 -14.85
N GLU A 118 0.22 18.34 -15.78
CA GLU A 118 -0.31 19.71 -15.79
C GLU A 118 -1.20 19.95 -14.56
N THR A 119 -2.13 19.03 -14.31
CA THR A 119 -3.05 19.14 -13.17
C THR A 119 -2.28 19.09 -11.85
N HIS A 120 -1.26 18.25 -11.77
CA HIS A 120 -0.41 18.17 -10.60
C HIS A 120 0.43 19.44 -10.42
N TYR A 121 1.08 19.97 -11.45
CA TYR A 121 1.87 21.21 -11.32
C TYR A 121 1.02 22.37 -10.82
N ILE A 122 -0.16 22.56 -11.40
CA ILE A 122 -1.10 23.61 -10.96
C ILE A 122 -1.49 23.36 -9.50
N ALA A 123 -1.87 22.13 -9.16
CA ALA A 123 -2.26 21.80 -7.80
C ALA A 123 -1.13 21.98 -6.78
N THR A 124 0.11 21.67 -7.15
CA THR A 124 1.29 21.86 -6.28
C THR A 124 1.61 23.33 -6.09
N ILE A 125 1.47 24.18 -7.11
CA ILE A 125 1.65 25.63 -6.99
C ILE A 125 0.56 26.26 -6.12
N LEU A 126 -0.68 25.76 -6.25
CA LEU A 126 -1.84 26.26 -5.50
C LEU A 126 -1.96 25.66 -4.10
N ASP A 127 -1.16 24.65 -3.75
CA ASP A 127 -1.14 24.08 -2.42
C ASP A 127 -0.31 24.97 -1.49
N PRO A 128 -0.89 25.58 -0.44
CA PRO A 128 -0.18 26.50 0.43
C PRO A 128 0.76 25.81 1.43
N ARG A 129 0.89 24.47 1.38
CA ARG A 129 1.65 23.66 2.34
C ARG A 129 3.09 23.39 1.91
#